data_AF-X0ZQD2-F1
#
_entry.id   AF-X0ZQD2-F1
#
_cell.length_a   1.000
_cell.length_b   1.000
_cell.length_c   1.000
_cell.angle_alpha   90.00
_cell.angle_beta   90.00
_cell.angle_gamma   90.00
#
_symmetry.space_group_name_H-M   'P 1'
#
loop_
_entity.id
_entity.type
_entity.pdbx_description
1 polymer ?
#
loop_
_entity_poly.entity_id
_entity_poly.type
_entity_poly.pdbx_seq_one_letter_code
_entity_poly.pdbx_strand_id
1 'polypeptide(L)'
;GWERLKETTRKFTLLVFREKNEKIRIKKRIDVTLNLIRENVSEVIEIPVEGKSKLAKALSTMYLGDIASVYLAILAGIDPSPVEKIQSLKAELAKLN
;
A
#
# COMPACT_ATOMS: atom_id res chain seq x y z
N GLY A 1 14.30 -10.50 -7.85
CA GLY A 1 13.17 -10.57 -6.90
C GLY A 1 11.84 -10.65 -7.64
N TRP A 2 11.50 -9.60 -8.38
CA TRP A 2 10.27 -9.46 -9.18
C TRP A 2 10.15 -10.46 -10.33
N GLU A 3 11.29 -10.91 -10.83
CA GLU A 3 11.44 -11.83 -11.96
C GLU A 3 11.50 -13.31 -11.56
N ARG A 4 11.63 -13.64 -10.25
CA ARG A 4 11.71 -15.04 -9.78
C ARG A 4 10.35 -15.71 -9.67
N LEU A 5 9.30 -14.97 -9.33
CA LEU A 5 7.95 -15.49 -9.11
C LEU A 5 6.95 -14.83 -10.07
N LYS A 6 7.27 -14.87 -11.37
CA LYS A 6 6.52 -14.16 -12.42
C LYS A 6 5.02 -14.46 -12.39
N GLU A 7 4.61 -15.69 -12.11
CA GLU A 7 3.18 -16.05 -12.03
C GLU A 7 2.45 -15.35 -10.88
N THR A 8 3.13 -15.15 -9.75
CA THR A 8 2.58 -14.45 -8.59
C THR A 8 2.62 -12.95 -8.80
N THR A 9 3.77 -12.41 -9.22
CA THR A 9 3.96 -10.96 -9.36
C THR A 9 3.07 -10.38 -10.45
N ARG A 10 2.74 -11.14 -11.49
CA ARG A 10 1.74 -10.75 -12.52
C ARG A 10 0.32 -10.55 -12.00
N LYS A 11 0.03 -10.93 -10.76
CA LYS A 11 -1.27 -10.68 -10.10
C LYS A 11 -1.24 -9.43 -9.22
N PHE A 12 -0.09 -8.78 -9.08
CA PHE A 12 0.07 -7.61 -8.23
C PHE A 12 -0.20 -6.34 -9.01
N THR A 13 -1.02 -5.47 -8.45
CA THR A 13 -1.13 -4.07 -8.86
C THR A 13 -0.19 -3.23 -8.00
N LEU A 14 0.67 -2.45 -8.63
CA LEU A 14 1.60 -1.56 -7.96
C LEU A 14 0.98 -0.16 -7.81
N LEU A 15 0.81 0.29 -6.57
CA LEU A 15 0.39 1.65 -6.25
C LEU A 15 1.62 2.53 -5.99
N VAL A 16 1.75 3.63 -6.72
CA VAL A 16 2.93 4.51 -6.66
C VAL A 16 2.50 5.92 -6.27
N PHE A 17 2.87 6.34 -5.08
CA PHE A 17 2.60 7.70 -4.62
C PHE A 17 3.57 8.70 -5.25
N ARG A 18 3.04 9.74 -5.90
CA ARG A 18 3.79 10.79 -6.61
C ARG A 18 3.57 12.14 -5.98
N GLU A 19 4.64 12.86 -5.68
CA GLU A 19 4.53 14.25 -5.24
C GLU A 19 4.63 15.22 -6.44
N LYS A 20 3.88 16.32 -6.40
CA LYS A 20 3.96 17.36 -7.44
C LYS A 20 5.35 17.98 -7.56
N ASN A 21 6.05 18.12 -6.43
CA ASN A 21 7.36 18.78 -6.33
C ASN A 21 8.47 17.79 -5.91
N GLU A 22 8.49 16.62 -6.54
CA GLU A 22 9.55 15.63 -6.31
C GLU A 22 10.93 16.20 -6.60
N LYS A 23 11.87 15.93 -5.69
CA LYS A 23 13.30 16.15 -6.00
C LYS A 23 13.68 15.27 -7.19
N ILE A 24 14.46 15.82 -8.13
CA ILE A 24 14.88 15.14 -9.37
C ILE A 24 15.40 13.71 -9.13
N ARG A 25 16.16 13.52 -8.03
CA ARG A 25 16.73 12.22 -7.63
C ARG A 25 15.65 11.21 -7.27
N ILE A 26 14.59 11.61 -6.57
CA ILE A 26 13.49 10.72 -6.19
C ILE A 26 12.66 10.35 -7.41
N LYS A 27 12.27 11.36 -8.20
CA LYS A 27 11.56 11.15 -9.46
C LYS A 27 12.28 10.13 -10.34
N LYS A 28 13.58 10.34 -10.59
CA LYS A 28 14.38 9.43 -11.42
C LYS A 28 14.47 8.02 -10.84
N ARG A 29 14.57 7.86 -9.52
CA ARG A 29 14.58 6.53 -8.88
C ARG A 29 13.26 5.81 -9.09
N ILE A 30 12.13 6.49 -8.93
CA ILE A 30 10.81 5.89 -9.16
C ILE A 30 10.69 5.50 -10.63
N ASP A 31 10.95 6.43 -11.55
CA ASP A 31 10.80 6.19 -13.00
C ASP A 31 11.67 5.01 -13.48
N VAL A 32 12.94 4.95 -13.03
CA VAL A 32 13.84 3.83 -13.37
C VAL A 32 13.34 2.52 -12.78
N THR A 33 12.85 2.52 -11.53
CA THR A 33 12.32 1.31 -10.90
C THR A 33 11.09 0.80 -11.67
N LEU A 34 10.16 1.69 -12.01
CA LEU A 34 8.96 1.31 -12.78
C LEU A 34 9.34 0.75 -14.15
N ASN A 35 10.29 1.36 -14.86
CA ASN A 35 10.76 0.82 -16.14
C ASN A 35 11.35 -0.59 -16.02
N LEU A 36 11.99 -0.92 -14.90
CA LEU A 36 12.60 -2.23 -14.68
C LEU A 36 11.58 -3.32 -14.31
N ILE A 37 10.47 -2.97 -13.66
CA ILE A 37 9.55 -3.97 -13.07
C ILE A 37 8.14 -3.94 -13.66
N ARG A 38 7.81 -2.99 -14.54
CA ARG A 38 6.45 -2.84 -15.11
C ARG A 38 5.95 -4.10 -15.81
N GLU A 39 6.83 -4.85 -16.48
CA GLU A 39 6.45 -6.11 -17.15
C GLU A 39 6.24 -7.30 -16.18
N ASN A 40 6.57 -7.12 -14.89
CA ASN A 40 6.40 -8.15 -13.88
C ASN A 40 5.10 -8.04 -13.09
N VAL A 41 4.33 -6.96 -13.26
CA VAL A 41 3.09 -6.67 -12.51
C VAL A 41 1.89 -6.59 -13.46
N SER A 42 0.67 -6.75 -12.95
CA SER A 42 -0.53 -6.61 -13.79
C SER A 42 -0.75 -5.17 -14.21
N GLU A 43 -0.52 -4.24 -13.28
CA GLU A 43 -0.87 -2.84 -13.44
C GLU A 43 0.01 -1.96 -12.56
N VAL A 44 0.26 -0.73 -13.02
CA VAL A 44 0.90 0.33 -12.22
C VAL A 44 -0.06 1.52 -12.18
N ILE A 45 -0.45 1.92 -10.98
CA ILE A 45 -1.32 3.08 -10.75
C ILE A 45 -0.51 4.16 -10.02
N GLU A 46 -0.34 5.31 -10.65
CA GLU A 46 0.31 6.46 -10.05
C GLU A 46 -0.73 7.36 -9.37
N ILE A 47 -0.53 7.60 -8.07
CA ILE A 47 -1.47 8.34 -7.22
C ILE A 47 -0.81 9.64 -6.77
N PRO A 48 -1.35 10.82 -7.12
CA PRO A 48 -0.83 12.08 -6.63
C PRO A 48 -1.05 12.21 -5.12
N VAL A 49 0.00 12.56 -4.38
CA VAL A 49 -0.10 12.82 -2.94
C VAL A 49 -0.75 14.17 -2.69
N GLU A 50 -1.72 14.20 -1.78
CA GLU A 50 -2.44 15.40 -1.38
C GLU A 50 -1.89 16.03 -0.09
N GLY A 51 -2.20 17.30 0.18
CA GLY A 51 -1.79 17.98 1.41
C GLY A 51 -0.61 18.95 1.26
N LYS A 52 -0.61 19.98 2.12
CA LYS A 52 0.34 21.11 2.07
C LYS A 52 1.61 20.88 2.89
N SER A 53 1.47 20.25 4.05
CA SER A 53 2.60 19.94 4.95
C SER A 53 3.03 18.47 4.81
N LYS A 54 4.22 18.13 5.29
CA LYS A 54 4.69 16.72 5.29
C LYS A 54 3.75 15.80 6.07
N LEU A 55 3.23 16.28 7.20
CA LEU A 55 2.28 15.52 8.01
C LEU A 55 0.94 15.32 7.28
N ALA A 56 0.40 16.38 6.67
CA ALA A 56 -0.84 16.28 5.91
C ALA A 56 -0.71 15.28 4.75
N LYS A 57 0.44 15.30 4.06
CA LYS A 57 0.77 14.32 3.01
C LYS A 57 0.77 12.89 3.52
N ALA A 58 1.52 12.63 4.59
CA ALA A 58 1.57 11.31 5.19
C ALA A 58 0.17 10.81 5.60
N LEU A 59 -0.61 11.65 6.30
CA LEU A 59 -1.97 11.31 6.73
C LEU A 59 -2.91 11.06 5.55
N SER A 60 -2.85 11.87 4.48
CA SER A 60 -3.70 11.67 3.30
C SER A 60 -3.43 10.32 2.62
N THR A 61 -2.16 9.94 2.51
CA THR A 61 -1.74 8.67 1.91
C THR A 61 -2.13 7.48 2.79
N MET A 62 -1.95 7.59 4.11
CA MET A 62 -2.37 6.56 5.06
C MET A 62 -3.88 6.36 5.02
N TYR A 63 -4.65 7.46 5.08
CA TYR A 63 -6.10 7.43 5.02
C TYR A 63 -6.62 6.73 3.75
N LEU A 64 -6.01 7.01 2.59
CA LEU A 64 -6.38 6.33 1.35
C LEU A 64 -6.14 4.81 1.43
N GLY A 65 -5.00 4.39 1.98
CA GLY A 65 -4.71 2.97 2.19
C GLY A 65 -5.70 2.30 3.16
N ASP A 66 -6.01 2.98 4.26
CA ASP A 66 -6.93 2.50 5.28
C ASP A 66 -8.33 2.32 4.70
N ILE A 67 -8.86 3.33 4.01
CA ILE A 67 -10.19 3.24 3.43
C ILE A 67 -10.25 2.21 2.29
N ALA A 68 -9.20 2.11 1.46
CA ALA A 68 -9.11 1.09 0.42
C ALA A 68 -9.17 -0.33 1.02
N SER A 69 -8.52 -0.56 2.16
CA SER A 69 -8.56 -1.86 2.84
C SER A 69 -9.97 -2.20 3.36
N VAL A 70 -10.70 -1.20 3.89
CA VAL A 70 -12.09 -1.35 4.35
C VAL A 70 -13.01 -1.69 3.18
N TYR A 71 -12.91 -0.96 2.07
CA TYR A 71 -13.71 -1.24 0.88
C TYR A 71 -13.38 -2.61 0.28
N LEU A 72 -12.11 -3.01 0.28
CA LEU A 72 -11.71 -4.33 -0.19
C LEU A 72 -12.35 -5.45 0.64
N ALA A 73 -12.40 -5.29 1.97
CA ALA A 73 -13.08 -6.25 2.85
C ALA A 73 -14.59 -6.32 2.56
N ILE A 74 -15.25 -5.16 2.42
CA ILE A 74 -16.67 -5.08 2.07
C ILE A 74 -16.97 -5.78 0.74
N LEU A 75 -16.15 -5.52 -0.29
CA LEU A 75 -16.29 -6.16 -1.61
C LEU A 75 -16.03 -7.67 -1.56
N ALA A 76 -15.21 -8.13 -0.61
CA ALA A 76 -14.98 -9.55 -0.36
C ALA A 76 -16.04 -10.20 0.54
N GLY A 77 -17.04 -9.44 1.03
CA GLY A 77 -18.06 -9.94 1.97
C GLY A 77 -17.52 -10.23 3.37
N ILE A 78 -16.40 -9.61 3.75
CA ILE A 78 -15.73 -9.76 5.04
C ILE A 78 -16.03 -8.53 5.90
N ASP A 79 -16.40 -8.72 7.18
CA ASP A 79 -16.52 -7.61 8.13
C ASP A 79 -15.12 -7.04 8.45
N PRO A 80 -14.84 -5.75 8.15
CA PRO A 80 -13.54 -5.14 8.44
C PRO A 80 -13.35 -4.77 9.93
N SER A 81 -14.39 -4.82 10.76
CA SER A 81 -14.36 -4.36 12.15
C SER A 81 -13.68 -5.34 13.12
N PRO A 82 -13.98 -6.65 13.11
CA PRO A 82 -13.36 -7.60 14.02
C PRO A 82 -11.96 -7.97 13.56
N VAL A 83 -10.99 -7.78 14.46
CA VAL A 83 -9.65 -8.35 14.28
C VAL A 83 -9.45 -9.46 15.31
N GLU A 84 -10.16 -10.58 15.11
CA GLU A 84 -10.21 -11.73 16.04
C GLU A 84 -8.81 -12.16 16.48
N LYS A 85 -7.86 -12.27 15.54
CA LYS A 85 -6.48 -12.64 15.84
C LYS A 85 -5.79 -11.67 16.81
N ILE A 86 -6.06 -10.36 16.69
CA ILE A 86 -5.52 -9.36 17.61
C ILE A 86 -6.21 -9.46 18.97
N GLN A 87 -7.51 -9.74 19.01
CA GLN A 87 -8.23 -9.95 20.27
C GLN A 87 -7.68 -11.17 21.01
N SER A 88 -7.48 -12.30 20.31
CA SER A 88 -6.86 -13.49 20.87
C SER A 88 -5.44 -13.21 21.37
N LEU A 89 -4.62 -12.50 20.59
CA LEU A 89 -3.28 -12.09 21.02
C LEU A 89 -3.32 -11.24 22.29
N LYS A 90 -4.18 -10.22 22.35
CA LYS A 90 -4.35 -9.37 23.53
C LYS A 90 -4.80 -10.18 24.75
N ALA A 91 -5.70 -11.15 24.56
CA ALA A 91 -6.17 -12.01 25.63
C ALA A 91 -5.06 -12.93 26.17
N GLU A 92 -4.23 -13.52 25.30
CA GLU A 92 -3.08 -14.33 25.74
C GLU A 92 -2.04 -13.49 26.50
N LEU A 93 -1.74 -12.28 26.00
CA LEU A 93 -0.81 -11.36 26.67
C LEU A 93 -1.32 -10.89 28.04
N ALA A 94 -2.64 -10.77 28.22
CA ALA A 94 -3.23 -10.40 29.50
C ALA A 94 -3.07 -11.48 30.58
N LYS A 95 -2.83 -12.75 30.22
CA LYS A 95 -2.58 -13.86 31.16
C LYS A 95 -1.17 -13.87 31.76
N LEU A 96 -0.26 -13.06 31.23
CA LEU A 96 1.13 -12.94 31.71
C LEU A 96 1.26 -12.05 32.95
N ASN A 97 0.15 -11.46 33.42
CA ASN A 97 0.06 -10.63 34.61
C ASN A 97 -0.78 -11.30 35.68
#